data_AF-A0A524LDD3-F1
#
_entry.id   AF-A0A524LDD3-F1
#
_cell.length_a   1.000
_cell.length_b   1.000
_cell.length_c   1.000
_cell.angle_alpha   90.00
_cell.angle_beta   90.00
_cell.angle_gamma   90.00
#
_symmetry.space_group_name_H-M   'P 1'
#
loop_
_entity.id
_entity.type
_entity.pdbx_description
1 polymer ?
#
loop_
_entity_poly.entity_id
_entity_poly.type
_entity_poly.pdbx_seq_one_letter_code
_entity_poly.pdbx_strand_id
1 'polypeptide(L)'
;MCQSRASSMRAALRSLSALLALSMVSWPAAAHARPFRIGEVEGVANLQLSYGLLARVEERDPDLVAIANGGKAASANSDDGDLNYDTGIASNMLQASGELAARWRFLGAYLRGIAFYDFETELSDRERTPLSSDADHDVGWNAELRDYHLEARFPIRGMPVYLRVGDQVINWGESTFLRFGVQTVNPLDLVAAFRPASSAQDVQMPQGMLWAGANLTEELAIEGYYQYEWDPVRTPPLGWFFSDNDTIGADGLGAAMAGSGLFSDLGTDLDAFFRLPTGTLGFDADFMRIPGLGTENASNQGQGGVTLQAILPRLNSTKLALHFINYHSRLPLVSARTADAAAVSA
;
A
#
# COMPACT_ATOMS: atom_id res chain seq x y z
N MET A 1 -31.29 -20.42 11.35
CA MET A 1 -31.55 -20.54 9.89
C MET A 1 -30.83 -19.49 9.05
N CYS A 2 -30.67 -18.23 9.49
CA CYS A 2 -29.95 -17.21 8.71
C CYS A 2 -28.42 -17.43 8.68
N GLN A 3 -27.80 -17.73 9.83
CA GLN A 3 -26.36 -18.02 9.93
C GLN A 3 -25.90 -19.26 9.15
N SER A 4 -26.71 -20.34 9.11
CA SER A 4 -26.34 -21.56 8.38
C SER A 4 -26.46 -21.43 6.85
N ARG A 5 -27.26 -20.48 6.35
CA ARG A 5 -27.33 -20.15 4.93
C ARG A 5 -26.14 -19.27 4.51
N ALA A 6 -25.72 -18.34 5.39
CA ALA A 6 -24.54 -17.52 5.16
C ALA A 6 -23.26 -18.37 5.09
N SER A 7 -23.09 -19.34 5.99
CA SER A 7 -21.93 -20.25 5.98
C SER A 7 -21.90 -21.18 4.76
N SER A 8 -23.06 -21.71 4.33
CA SER A 8 -23.13 -22.54 3.11
C SER A 8 -22.83 -21.73 1.84
N MET A 9 -23.21 -20.44 1.82
CA MET A 9 -22.95 -19.57 0.68
C MET A 9 -21.47 -19.17 0.59
N ARG A 10 -20.82 -18.89 1.74
CA ARG A 10 -19.37 -18.65 1.82
C ARG A 10 -18.57 -19.86 1.36
N ALA A 11 -18.92 -21.07 1.79
CA ALA A 11 -18.24 -22.30 1.35
C ALA A 11 -18.40 -22.56 -0.17
N ALA A 12 -19.59 -22.28 -0.73
CA ALA A 12 -19.84 -22.40 -2.17
C ALA A 12 -19.05 -21.36 -2.98
N LEU A 13 -18.96 -20.12 -2.51
CA LEU A 13 -18.16 -19.05 -3.12
C LEU A 13 -16.66 -19.37 -3.11
N ARG A 14 -16.13 -19.92 -2.00
CA ARG A 14 -14.74 -20.40 -1.93
C ARG A 14 -14.47 -21.51 -2.96
N SER A 15 -15.37 -22.48 -3.07
CA SER A 15 -15.24 -23.59 -4.02
C SER A 15 -15.32 -23.15 -5.48
N LEU A 16 -16.13 -22.12 -5.77
CA LEU A 16 -16.28 -21.52 -7.10
C LEU A 16 -15.04 -20.69 -7.50
N SER A 17 -14.41 -20.00 -6.54
CA SER A 17 -13.20 -19.20 -6.79
C SER A 17 -11.98 -20.07 -7.15
N ALA A 18 -11.81 -21.23 -6.49
CA ALA A 18 -10.77 -22.21 -6.84
C ALA A 18 -10.97 -22.82 -8.25
N LEU A 19 -12.22 -22.93 -8.72
CA LEU A 19 -12.53 -23.37 -10.08
C LEU A 19 -12.29 -22.27 -11.13
N LEU A 20 -12.54 -21.00 -10.78
CA LEU A 20 -12.18 -19.84 -11.60
C LEU A 20 -10.65 -19.76 -11.83
N ALA A 21 -9.86 -19.98 -10.78
CA ALA A 21 -8.40 -20.05 -10.85
C ALA A 21 -7.89 -21.05 -11.90
N LEU A 22 -8.45 -22.27 -11.93
CA LEU A 22 -8.07 -23.29 -12.91
C LEU A 22 -8.55 -22.97 -14.33
N SER A 23 -9.64 -22.20 -14.50
CA SER A 23 -10.18 -21.87 -15.81
C SER A 23 -9.47 -20.71 -16.53
N MET A 24 -8.76 -19.83 -15.79
CA MET A 24 -8.02 -18.71 -16.39
C MET A 24 -6.65 -19.09 -16.97
N VAL A 25 -6.10 -20.27 -16.60
CA VAL A 25 -4.82 -20.77 -17.14
C VAL A 25 -4.91 -21.10 -18.65
N SER A 26 -6.12 -21.27 -19.18
CA SER A 26 -6.36 -21.61 -20.60
C SER A 26 -6.84 -20.43 -21.46
N TRP A 27 -7.03 -19.24 -20.88
CA TRP A 27 -7.39 -18.04 -21.64
C TRP A 27 -6.17 -17.12 -21.69
N PRO A 28 -5.65 -16.74 -22.88
CA PRO A 28 -4.73 -15.61 -22.93
C PRO A 28 -5.46 -14.42 -22.33
N ALA A 29 -4.95 -13.87 -21.23
CA ALA A 29 -5.46 -12.65 -20.65
C ALA A 29 -5.41 -11.59 -21.74
N ALA A 30 -6.56 -11.30 -22.34
CA ALA A 30 -6.65 -10.33 -23.40
C ALA A 30 -6.53 -8.95 -22.76
N ALA A 31 -5.30 -8.41 -22.75
CA ALA A 31 -5.11 -6.99 -22.56
C ALA A 31 -5.80 -6.29 -23.73
N HIS A 32 -7.02 -5.79 -23.50
CA HIS A 32 -7.79 -5.10 -24.51
C HIS A 32 -7.39 -3.63 -24.51
N ALA A 33 -6.36 -3.30 -25.29
CA ALA A 33 -6.07 -1.92 -25.67
C ALA A 33 -6.93 -1.56 -26.90
N ARG A 34 -7.91 -0.67 -26.72
CA ARG A 34 -8.78 -0.23 -27.81
C ARG A 34 -8.51 1.24 -28.12
N PRO A 35 -7.80 1.55 -29.22
CA PRO A 35 -7.74 2.92 -29.70
C PRO A 35 -9.14 3.37 -30.15
N PHE A 36 -9.48 4.63 -29.90
CA PHE A 36 -10.73 5.23 -30.36
C PHE A 36 -10.47 6.61 -30.94
N ARG A 37 -11.39 7.03 -31.81
CA ARG A 37 -11.44 8.39 -32.34
C ARG A 37 -12.89 8.81 -32.46
N ILE A 38 -13.27 9.88 -31.77
CA ILE A 38 -14.62 10.46 -31.77
C ILE A 38 -14.48 11.93 -32.15
N GLY A 39 -14.80 12.26 -33.40
CA GLY A 39 -14.53 13.59 -33.95
C GLY A 39 -13.04 13.92 -33.92
N GLU A 40 -12.68 15.02 -33.24
CA GLU A 40 -11.29 15.46 -33.05
C GLU A 40 -10.61 14.83 -31.83
N VAL A 41 -11.33 14.07 -31.00
CA VAL A 41 -10.76 13.40 -29.83
C VAL A 41 -10.22 12.04 -30.25
N GLU A 42 -8.97 11.77 -29.94
CA GLU A 42 -8.36 10.45 -30.09
C GLU A 42 -7.82 9.96 -28.76
N GLY A 43 -7.77 8.64 -28.59
CA GLY A 43 -7.35 8.08 -27.33
C GLY A 43 -7.20 6.58 -27.35
N VAL A 44 -6.85 6.02 -26.19
CA VAL A 44 -6.77 4.60 -25.94
C VAL A 44 -7.45 4.30 -24.62
N ALA A 45 -8.24 3.23 -24.60
CA ALA A 45 -8.79 2.65 -23.39
C ALA A 45 -8.19 1.26 -23.20
N ASN A 46 -7.67 0.99 -22.01
CA ASN A 46 -7.17 -0.32 -21.61
C ASN A 46 -8.01 -0.87 -20.48
N LEU A 47 -8.30 -2.16 -20.54
CA LEU A 47 -8.87 -2.90 -19.43
C LEU A 47 -8.02 -4.15 -19.20
N GLN A 48 -7.66 -4.38 -17.94
CA GLN A 48 -6.95 -5.56 -17.51
C GLN A 48 -7.72 -6.22 -16.36
N LEU A 49 -7.82 -7.54 -16.42
CA LEU A 49 -8.33 -8.38 -15.34
C LEU A 49 -7.20 -9.33 -14.93
N SER A 50 -6.95 -9.42 -13.64
CA SER A 50 -5.86 -10.19 -13.05
C SER A 50 -6.42 -11.03 -11.90
N TYR A 51 -6.00 -12.28 -11.84
CA TYR A 51 -6.32 -13.20 -10.76
C TYR A 51 -5.01 -13.71 -10.17
N GLY A 52 -4.93 -13.76 -8.85
CA GLY A 52 -3.74 -14.16 -8.12
C GLY A 52 -4.08 -14.98 -6.88
N LEU A 53 -3.24 -15.98 -6.59
CA LEU A 53 -3.35 -16.81 -5.40
C LEU A 53 -2.01 -16.82 -4.67
N LEU A 54 -2.08 -16.63 -3.36
CA LEU A 54 -0.94 -16.71 -2.44
C LEU A 54 -1.22 -17.79 -1.41
N ALA A 55 -0.25 -18.66 -1.17
CA ALA A 55 -0.36 -19.71 -0.16
C ALA A 55 0.90 -19.80 0.69
N ARG A 56 0.70 -19.96 2.00
CA ARG A 56 1.72 -20.36 2.97
C ARG A 56 1.91 -21.87 2.88
N VAL A 57 3.14 -22.30 2.59
CA VAL A 57 3.46 -23.73 2.36
C VAL A 57 4.21 -24.40 3.51
N GLU A 58 4.68 -23.61 4.47
CA GLU A 58 5.40 -24.07 5.65
C GLU A 58 4.73 -23.54 6.92
N GLU A 59 4.89 -24.28 8.02
CA GLU A 59 4.38 -23.90 9.33
C GLU A 59 4.99 -22.57 9.81
N ARG A 60 4.39 -22.02 10.87
CA ARG A 60 4.89 -20.81 11.53
C ARG A 60 6.30 -21.02 12.05
N ASP A 61 7.19 -20.08 11.76
CA ASP A 61 8.51 -20.07 12.38
C ASP A 61 8.34 -19.66 13.85
N PRO A 62 8.67 -20.53 14.83
CA PRO A 62 8.57 -20.18 16.24
C PRO A 62 9.40 -18.96 16.62
N ASP A 63 10.45 -18.62 15.86
CA ASP A 63 11.28 -17.43 16.13
C ASP A 63 10.57 -16.11 15.78
N LEU A 64 9.43 -16.16 15.06
CA LEU A 64 8.58 -15.01 14.74
C LEU A 64 7.36 -14.88 15.67
N VAL A 65 7.08 -15.90 16.50
CA VAL A 65 5.92 -15.93 17.41
C VAL A 65 6.37 -15.67 18.84
N ALA A 66 5.65 -14.83 19.60
CA ALA A 66 6.00 -14.53 20.98
C ALA A 66 6.02 -15.77 21.88
N ILE A 67 6.83 -15.73 22.93
CA ILE A 67 6.94 -16.81 23.93
C ILE A 67 5.56 -17.16 24.53
N ALA A 68 4.79 -16.15 24.91
CA ALA A 68 3.44 -16.31 25.47
C ALA A 68 2.44 -16.88 24.45
N ASN A 69 2.68 -16.65 23.16
CA ASN A 69 1.86 -17.15 22.06
C ASN A 69 2.35 -18.53 21.54
N GLY A 70 3.30 -19.16 22.24
CA GLY A 70 3.78 -20.52 21.96
C GLY A 70 5.05 -20.61 21.11
N GLY A 71 5.69 -19.48 20.81
CA GLY A 71 6.95 -19.40 20.07
C GLY A 71 8.17 -19.12 20.94
N LYS A 72 9.12 -18.36 20.39
CA LYS A 72 10.43 -18.03 20.97
C LYS A 72 10.81 -16.56 20.84
N ALA A 73 10.01 -15.76 20.14
CA ALA A 73 10.28 -14.35 19.92
C ALA A 73 10.15 -13.56 21.24
N ALA A 74 11.10 -12.65 21.46
CA ALA A 74 11.12 -11.76 22.63
C ALA A 74 10.26 -10.49 22.43
N SER A 75 9.18 -10.59 21.65
CA SER A 75 8.23 -9.52 21.34
C SER A 75 6.96 -10.14 20.79
N ALA A 76 5.80 -9.54 21.13
CA ALA A 76 4.49 -9.86 20.56
C ALA A 76 3.99 -8.72 19.64
N ASN A 77 4.91 -7.89 19.13
CA ASN A 77 4.59 -6.70 18.32
C ASN A 77 4.81 -6.94 16.82
N SER A 78 4.89 -8.19 16.39
CA SER A 78 5.18 -8.56 15.01
C SER A 78 4.70 -9.98 14.66
N ASP A 79 3.80 -10.55 15.45
CA ASP A 79 3.37 -11.95 15.33
C ASP A 79 1.89 -12.13 14.93
N ASP A 80 1.06 -11.07 14.89
CA ASP A 80 -0.33 -11.18 14.42
C ASP A 80 -0.40 -11.70 12.99
N GLY A 81 0.46 -11.20 12.09
CA GLY A 81 0.51 -11.65 10.70
C GLY A 81 0.81 -13.14 10.55
N ASP A 82 1.68 -13.70 11.40
CA ASP A 82 1.96 -15.13 11.44
C ASP A 82 0.81 -15.92 12.10
N LEU A 83 0.30 -15.44 13.24
CA LEU A 83 -0.71 -16.12 14.03
C LEU A 83 -2.09 -16.16 13.36
N ASN A 84 -2.37 -15.21 12.45
CA ASN A 84 -3.62 -15.16 11.70
C ASN A 84 -3.70 -16.14 10.53
N TYR A 85 -2.56 -16.67 10.07
CA TYR A 85 -2.48 -17.48 8.87
C TYR A 85 -1.68 -18.77 9.13
N ASP A 86 -2.38 -19.89 9.11
CA ASP A 86 -1.74 -21.22 9.06
C ASP A 86 -1.32 -21.58 7.61
N THR A 87 -0.75 -22.77 7.43
CA THR A 87 -0.51 -23.36 6.12
C THR A 87 -1.80 -23.42 5.30
N GLY A 88 -1.71 -23.02 4.03
CA GLY A 88 -2.87 -22.90 3.15
C GLY A 88 -2.91 -21.58 2.40
N ILE A 89 -4.09 -21.22 1.90
CA ILE A 89 -4.29 -20.00 1.11
C ILE A 89 -4.28 -18.80 2.05
N ALA A 90 -3.43 -17.82 1.77
CA ALA A 90 -3.36 -16.56 2.50
C ALA A 90 -4.03 -15.40 1.73
N SER A 91 -4.11 -15.49 0.40
CA SER A 91 -4.83 -14.53 -0.44
C SER A 91 -5.33 -15.21 -1.72
N ASN A 92 -6.52 -14.81 -2.16
CA ASN A 92 -7.21 -15.31 -3.34
C ASN A 92 -7.91 -14.13 -4.00
N MET A 93 -7.21 -13.46 -4.91
CA MET A 93 -7.55 -12.11 -5.34
C MET A 93 -7.97 -12.06 -6.80
N LEU A 94 -9.02 -11.29 -7.08
CA LEU A 94 -9.37 -10.81 -8.40
C LEU A 94 -9.25 -9.29 -8.43
N GLN A 95 -8.46 -8.75 -9.36
CA GLN A 95 -8.30 -7.32 -9.58
C GLN A 95 -8.67 -6.95 -11.03
N ALA A 96 -9.43 -5.88 -11.21
CA ALA A 96 -9.65 -5.22 -12.49
C ALA A 96 -9.00 -3.84 -12.47
N SER A 97 -8.33 -3.45 -13.56
CA SER A 97 -7.78 -2.10 -13.74
C SER A 97 -8.18 -1.54 -15.09
N GLY A 98 -8.62 -0.29 -15.11
CA GLY A 98 -9.03 0.43 -16.29
C GLY A 98 -8.19 1.70 -16.47
N GLU A 99 -7.76 1.96 -17.71
CA GLU A 99 -7.05 3.18 -18.09
C GLU A 99 -7.70 3.82 -19.30
N LEU A 100 -7.76 5.14 -19.30
CA LEU A 100 -8.28 5.94 -20.40
C LEU A 100 -7.34 7.14 -20.61
N ALA A 101 -6.71 7.20 -21.77
CA ALA A 101 -6.01 8.38 -22.24
C ALA A 101 -6.79 8.98 -23.41
N ALA A 102 -7.09 10.27 -23.34
CA ALA A 102 -7.79 11.00 -24.40
C ALA A 102 -7.06 12.30 -24.69
N ARG A 103 -7.00 12.67 -25.97
CA ARG A 103 -6.35 13.89 -26.44
C ARG A 103 -7.25 14.62 -27.41
N TRP A 104 -7.34 15.93 -27.22
CA TRP A 104 -7.99 16.87 -28.12
C TRP A 104 -7.04 18.04 -28.39
N ARG A 105 -6.47 18.07 -29.60
CA ARG A 105 -5.49 19.10 -30.01
C ARG A 105 -4.32 19.17 -29.03
N PHE A 106 -4.16 20.28 -28.33
CA PHE A 106 -3.09 20.52 -27.36
C PHE A 106 -3.45 20.09 -25.93
N LEU A 107 -4.70 19.68 -25.69
CA LEU A 107 -5.18 19.23 -24.39
C LEU A 107 -5.27 17.70 -24.35
N GLY A 108 -5.08 17.13 -23.18
CA GLY A 108 -5.31 15.72 -22.91
C GLY A 108 -5.82 15.47 -21.50
N ALA A 109 -6.30 14.27 -21.28
CA ALA A 109 -6.73 13.77 -20.00
C ALA A 109 -6.30 12.30 -19.88
N TYR A 110 -5.86 11.93 -18.68
CA TYR A 110 -5.57 10.56 -18.31
C TYR A 110 -6.40 10.20 -17.08
N LEU A 111 -6.88 8.96 -17.04
CA LEU A 111 -7.66 8.39 -15.95
C LEU A 111 -7.26 6.93 -15.79
N ARG A 112 -6.95 6.53 -14.56
CA ARG A 112 -6.64 5.16 -14.18
C ARG A 112 -7.35 4.82 -12.88
N GLY A 113 -8.06 3.70 -12.86
CA GLY A 113 -8.70 3.18 -11.66
C GLY A 113 -8.51 1.67 -11.52
N ILE A 114 -8.59 1.19 -10.29
CA ILE A 114 -8.50 -0.23 -9.94
C ILE A 114 -9.69 -0.61 -9.05
N ALA A 115 -10.08 -1.88 -9.11
CA ALA A 115 -10.96 -2.50 -8.12
C ALA A 115 -10.50 -3.93 -7.88
N PHE A 116 -10.44 -4.37 -6.62
CA PHE A 116 -9.97 -5.70 -6.26
C PHE A 116 -10.82 -6.31 -5.15
N TYR A 117 -11.02 -7.62 -5.20
CA TYR A 117 -11.68 -8.44 -4.19
C TYR A 117 -10.80 -9.63 -3.83
N ASP A 118 -10.50 -9.82 -2.57
CA ASP A 118 -9.81 -10.99 -2.03
C ASP A 118 -10.79 -11.92 -1.31
N PHE A 119 -11.09 -13.05 -1.94
CA PHE A 119 -12.04 -14.03 -1.42
C PHE A 119 -11.59 -14.67 -0.11
N GLU A 120 -10.28 -14.81 0.12
CA GLU A 120 -9.77 -15.40 1.36
C GLU A 120 -9.94 -14.40 2.52
N THR A 121 -9.59 -13.15 2.29
CA THR A 121 -9.70 -12.09 3.30
C THR A 121 -11.15 -11.88 3.71
N GLU A 122 -12.05 -11.75 2.74
CA GLU A 122 -13.46 -11.37 2.94
C GLU A 122 -14.38 -12.52 3.40
N LEU A 123 -14.08 -13.76 2.99
CA LEU A 123 -14.96 -14.90 3.24
C LEU A 123 -14.45 -15.83 4.35
N SER A 124 -13.19 -15.69 4.78
CA SER A 124 -12.60 -16.47 5.86
C SER A 124 -12.37 -15.65 7.12
N ASP A 125 -12.50 -16.32 8.25
CA ASP A 125 -12.13 -15.76 9.54
C ASP A 125 -10.61 -15.91 9.71
N ARG A 126 -10.00 -14.96 10.42
CA ARG A 126 -8.60 -15.08 10.84
C ARG A 126 -8.49 -16.05 12.01
N GLU A 127 -7.39 -16.78 12.10
CA GLU A 127 -7.16 -17.78 13.16
C GLU A 127 -7.15 -17.17 14.58
N ARG A 128 -6.73 -15.90 14.72
CA ARG A 128 -6.56 -15.25 16.03
C ARG A 128 -7.23 -13.89 16.12
N THR A 129 -6.70 -12.89 15.42
CA THR A 129 -7.10 -11.48 15.51
C THR A 129 -7.85 -11.09 14.23
N PRO A 130 -9.13 -10.69 14.32
CA PRO A 130 -9.85 -10.14 13.17
C PRO A 130 -9.16 -8.89 12.64
N LEU A 131 -9.15 -8.73 11.32
CA LEU A 131 -8.70 -7.48 10.70
C LEU A 131 -9.67 -6.34 11.05
N SER A 132 -9.14 -5.13 11.22
CA SER A 132 -9.95 -3.92 11.35
C SER A 132 -10.72 -3.66 10.05
N SER A 133 -11.76 -2.81 10.09
CA SER A 133 -12.49 -2.43 8.87
C SER A 133 -11.60 -1.73 7.85
N ASP A 134 -10.60 -0.99 8.33
CA ASP A 134 -9.69 -0.23 7.48
C ASP A 134 -8.64 -1.18 6.88
N ALA A 135 -8.16 -2.15 7.65
CA ALA A 135 -7.31 -3.23 7.13
C ALA A 135 -8.04 -4.06 6.05
N ASP A 136 -9.30 -4.42 6.30
CA ASP A 136 -10.16 -5.14 5.34
C ASP A 136 -10.41 -4.33 4.06
N HIS A 137 -10.55 -3.01 4.17
CA HIS A 137 -10.62 -2.11 3.01
C HIS A 137 -9.32 -2.14 2.18
N ASP A 138 -8.15 -2.22 2.80
CA ASP A 138 -6.87 -2.20 2.07
C ASP A 138 -6.52 -3.55 1.41
N VAL A 139 -6.89 -4.68 2.03
CA VAL A 139 -6.44 -6.03 1.60
C VAL A 139 -7.58 -6.97 1.18
N GLY A 140 -8.82 -6.71 1.61
CA GLY A 140 -10.03 -7.46 1.29
C GLY A 140 -10.70 -6.95 0.03
N TRP A 141 -11.36 -5.79 0.09
CA TRP A 141 -12.03 -5.20 -1.07
C TRP A 141 -11.92 -3.68 -1.12
N ASN A 142 -11.55 -3.16 -2.29
CA ASN A 142 -11.67 -1.74 -2.60
C ASN A 142 -11.87 -1.45 -4.09
N ALA A 143 -12.32 -0.22 -4.39
CA ALA A 143 -12.26 0.40 -5.69
C ALA A 143 -11.70 1.83 -5.57
N GLU A 144 -10.56 2.08 -6.21
CA GLU A 144 -9.81 3.33 -6.08
C GLU A 144 -9.57 3.96 -7.45
N LEU A 145 -9.74 5.28 -7.53
CA LEU A 145 -9.15 6.05 -8.63
C LEU A 145 -7.69 6.33 -8.28
N ARG A 146 -6.78 5.97 -9.17
CA ARG A 146 -5.33 6.05 -8.92
C ARG A 146 -4.75 7.30 -9.54
N ASP A 147 -4.57 7.31 -10.86
CA ASP A 147 -3.94 8.42 -11.57
C ASP A 147 -5.01 9.14 -12.40
N TYR A 148 -5.13 10.45 -12.22
CA TYR A 148 -6.06 11.26 -12.98
C TYR A 148 -5.52 12.68 -13.11
N HIS A 149 -5.24 13.07 -14.34
CA HIS A 149 -4.69 14.39 -14.60
C HIS A 149 -5.14 14.95 -15.94
N LEU A 150 -5.18 16.27 -16.01
CA LEU A 150 -5.32 17.02 -17.24
C LEU A 150 -3.94 17.45 -17.72
N GLU A 151 -3.71 17.35 -19.01
CA GLU A 151 -2.45 17.75 -19.64
C GLU A 151 -2.66 18.82 -20.72
N ALA A 152 -1.65 19.68 -20.88
CA ALA A 152 -1.59 20.66 -21.96
C ALA A 152 -0.18 20.67 -22.57
N ARG A 153 -0.09 20.71 -23.90
CA ARG A 153 1.16 20.68 -24.65
C ARG A 153 1.17 21.77 -25.70
N PHE A 154 1.98 22.80 -25.52
CA PHE A 154 1.99 23.96 -26.42
C PHE A 154 3.39 24.56 -26.54
N PRO A 155 3.72 25.21 -27.66
CA PRO A 155 4.98 25.91 -27.81
C PRO A 155 4.94 27.30 -27.18
N ILE A 156 6.01 27.70 -26.51
CA ILE A 156 6.27 29.09 -26.11
C ILE A 156 7.53 29.56 -26.84
N ARG A 157 7.39 30.51 -27.78
CA ARG A 157 8.51 31.01 -28.60
C ARG A 157 9.30 29.88 -29.30
N GLY A 158 8.61 28.83 -29.74
CA GLY A 158 9.20 27.65 -30.38
C GLY A 158 9.69 26.57 -29.40
N MET A 159 9.73 26.82 -28.10
CA MET A 159 10.10 25.83 -27.09
C MET A 159 8.87 24.98 -26.72
N PRO A 160 8.92 23.64 -26.85
CA PRO A 160 7.85 22.76 -26.38
C PRO A 160 7.68 22.84 -24.85
N VAL A 161 6.48 23.13 -24.38
CA VAL A 161 6.10 23.17 -22.96
C VAL A 161 4.97 22.18 -22.69
N TYR A 162 5.08 21.49 -21.57
CA TYR A 162 4.16 20.47 -21.08
C TYR A 162 3.70 20.86 -19.69
N LEU A 163 2.39 20.80 -19.45
CA LEU A 163 1.78 21.01 -18.14
C LEU A 163 0.90 19.82 -17.79
N ARG A 164 0.92 19.40 -16.53
CA ARG A 164 0.00 18.41 -15.97
C ARG A 164 -0.52 18.88 -14.61
N VAL A 165 -1.81 18.68 -14.36
CA VAL A 165 -2.42 18.98 -13.06
C VAL A 165 -3.39 17.86 -12.67
N GLY A 166 -3.32 17.43 -11.42
CA GLY A 166 -4.06 16.29 -10.89
C GLY A 166 -3.14 15.28 -10.24
N ASP A 167 -3.71 14.12 -9.91
CA ASP A 167 -3.01 13.05 -9.23
C ASP A 167 -2.23 12.26 -10.27
N GLN A 168 -0.93 12.25 -10.13
CA GLN A 168 -0.04 11.67 -11.12
C GLN A 168 1.20 11.10 -10.45
N VAL A 169 1.86 10.22 -11.18
CA VAL A 169 3.19 9.73 -10.83
C VAL A 169 4.23 10.46 -11.69
N ILE A 170 5.31 10.94 -11.06
CA ILE A 170 6.47 11.46 -11.79
C ILE A 170 7.71 10.66 -11.47
N ASN A 171 8.43 10.21 -12.49
CA ASN A 171 9.62 9.39 -12.32
C ASN A 171 10.86 10.17 -12.79
N TRP A 172 11.71 10.56 -11.84
CA TRP A 172 12.93 11.34 -12.09
C TRP A 172 14.22 10.51 -11.98
N GLY A 173 14.15 9.20 -11.75
CA GLY A 173 15.33 8.36 -11.59
C GLY A 173 15.05 6.87 -11.80
N GLU A 174 16.05 6.14 -12.29
CA GLU A 174 15.87 4.74 -12.68
C GLU A 174 16.34 3.75 -11.60
N SER A 175 16.83 4.25 -10.46
CA SER A 175 17.37 3.39 -9.40
C SER A 175 16.26 2.63 -8.68
N THR A 176 16.29 1.31 -8.81
CA THR A 176 15.53 0.38 -7.98
C THR A 176 16.22 0.07 -6.65
N PHE A 177 17.52 0.41 -6.54
CA PHE A 177 18.40 0.05 -5.43
C PHE A 177 18.42 1.11 -4.32
N LEU A 178 18.37 2.40 -4.69
CA LEU A 178 18.35 3.52 -3.76
C LEU A 178 16.97 4.20 -3.81
N ARG A 179 16.01 3.68 -3.03
CA ARG A 179 14.64 4.22 -2.97
C ARG A 179 14.54 5.56 -2.24
N PHE A 180 15.55 5.92 -1.43
CA PHE A 180 15.60 7.14 -0.63
C PHE A 180 16.29 8.32 -1.34
N GLY A 181 16.08 8.44 -2.65
CA GLY A 181 16.65 9.49 -3.49
C GLY A 181 15.57 10.29 -4.22
N VAL A 182 15.80 10.55 -5.51
CA VAL A 182 14.89 11.34 -6.35
C VAL A 182 13.51 10.71 -6.56
N GLN A 183 13.33 9.44 -6.17
CA GLN A 183 12.04 8.73 -6.22
C GLN A 183 11.12 9.00 -5.04
N THR A 184 11.57 9.77 -4.03
CA THR A 184 10.74 10.08 -2.84
C THR A 184 9.48 10.90 -3.15
N VAL A 185 9.32 11.36 -4.39
CA VAL A 185 8.19 12.18 -4.84
C VAL A 185 6.86 11.41 -4.74
N ASN A 186 6.85 10.13 -5.13
CA ASN A 186 5.67 9.27 -5.08
C ASN A 186 5.80 8.31 -3.90
N PRO A 187 4.84 8.29 -2.95
CA PRO A 187 4.80 7.25 -1.93
C PRO A 187 4.62 5.87 -2.55
N LEU A 188 4.94 4.85 -1.75
CA LEU A 188 4.77 3.46 -2.15
C LEU A 188 3.57 2.85 -1.46
N ASP A 189 2.86 2.01 -2.20
CA ASP A 189 1.85 1.11 -1.70
C ASP A 189 2.48 -0.27 -1.52
N LEU A 190 2.91 -0.58 -0.29
CA LEU A 190 3.55 -1.86 0.02
C LEU A 190 2.54 -3.00 0.05
N VAL A 191 1.28 -2.71 0.36
CA VAL A 191 0.18 -3.68 0.23
C VAL A 191 0.09 -4.13 -1.23
N ALA A 192 0.01 -3.18 -2.16
CA ALA A 192 0.00 -3.49 -3.59
C ALA A 192 1.24 -4.28 -4.04
N ALA A 193 2.42 -4.08 -3.44
CA ALA A 193 3.62 -4.83 -3.80
C ALA A 193 3.54 -6.34 -3.49
N PHE A 194 2.69 -6.74 -2.53
CA PHE A 194 2.56 -8.13 -2.09
C PHE A 194 1.23 -8.80 -2.45
N ARG A 195 0.23 -8.04 -2.90
CA ARG A 195 -1.03 -8.60 -3.43
C ARG A 195 -0.77 -9.40 -4.71
N PRO A 196 -1.27 -10.65 -4.83
CA PRO A 196 -0.89 -11.54 -5.93
C PRO A 196 -1.48 -11.17 -7.31
N ALA A 197 -2.47 -10.25 -7.36
CA ALA A 197 -3.12 -9.81 -8.60
C ALA A 197 -2.77 -8.36 -9.01
N SER A 198 -1.87 -7.70 -8.27
CA SER A 198 -1.50 -6.31 -8.54
C SER A 198 -0.57 -6.18 -9.75
N SER A 199 -0.49 -4.97 -10.30
CA SER A 199 0.47 -4.60 -11.34
C SER A 199 1.63 -3.80 -10.75
N ALA A 200 2.77 -3.77 -11.45
CA ALA A 200 3.93 -2.97 -11.03
C ALA A 200 3.61 -1.46 -10.89
N GLN A 201 2.60 -0.97 -11.63
CA GLN A 201 2.16 0.43 -11.54
C GLN A 201 1.39 0.71 -10.24
N ASP A 202 0.74 -0.29 -9.64
CA ASP A 202 -0.04 -0.10 -8.40
C ASP A 202 0.83 0.18 -7.18
N VAL A 203 2.11 -0.19 -7.25
CA VAL A 203 3.08 0.04 -6.17
C VAL A 203 3.39 1.52 -5.97
N GLN A 204 3.18 2.36 -6.98
CA GLN A 204 3.38 3.81 -6.85
C GLN A 204 2.03 4.46 -6.56
N MET A 205 2.00 5.28 -5.52
CA MET A 205 0.83 6.09 -5.18
C MET A 205 0.89 7.42 -5.94
N PRO A 206 -0.08 7.70 -6.81
CA PRO A 206 -0.19 9.01 -7.46
C PRO A 206 -0.41 10.09 -6.42
N GLN A 207 0.05 11.31 -6.70
CA GLN A 207 -0.07 12.45 -5.76
C GLN A 207 -0.63 13.66 -6.49
N GLY A 208 -1.54 14.38 -5.84
CA GLY A 208 -2.05 15.66 -6.32
C GLY A 208 -0.93 16.70 -6.49
N MET A 209 -0.64 17.05 -7.74
CA MET A 209 0.40 18.05 -8.04
C MET A 209 0.15 18.83 -9.33
N LEU A 210 0.80 19.99 -9.40
CA LEU A 210 1.10 20.68 -10.64
C LEU A 210 2.51 20.26 -11.09
N TRP A 211 2.64 19.77 -12.31
CA TRP A 211 3.92 19.49 -12.96
C TRP A 211 4.05 20.28 -14.25
N ALA A 212 5.25 20.77 -14.53
CA ALA A 212 5.58 21.49 -15.75
C ALA A 212 6.95 21.07 -16.27
N GLY A 213 7.07 20.93 -17.59
CA GLY A 213 8.33 20.62 -18.27
C GLY A 213 8.51 21.45 -19.53
N ALA A 214 9.76 21.81 -19.84
CA ALA A 214 10.11 22.53 -21.07
C ALA A 214 11.43 22.01 -21.65
N ASN A 215 11.44 21.81 -22.97
CA ASN A 215 12.67 21.55 -23.70
C ASN A 215 13.29 22.90 -24.10
N LEU A 216 14.36 23.28 -23.41
CA LEU A 216 15.07 24.54 -23.63
C LEU A 216 15.89 24.50 -24.93
N THR A 217 16.51 23.34 -25.20
CA THR A 217 17.18 23.02 -26.48
C THR A 217 16.90 21.56 -26.85
N GLU A 218 17.53 21.05 -27.92
CA GLU A 218 17.44 19.63 -28.29
C GLU A 218 18.12 18.71 -27.25
N GLU A 219 19.03 19.27 -26.45
CA GLU A 219 19.83 18.54 -25.46
C GLU A 219 19.56 18.94 -24.01
N LEU A 220 18.82 20.02 -23.76
CA LEU A 220 18.58 20.57 -22.42
C LEU A 220 17.08 20.66 -22.12
N ALA A 221 16.65 20.05 -21.02
CA ALA A 221 15.28 20.09 -20.53
C ALA A 221 15.24 20.49 -19.05
N ILE A 222 14.19 21.21 -18.66
CA ILE A 222 13.89 21.53 -17.27
C ILE A 222 12.49 21.03 -16.94
N GLU A 223 12.34 20.42 -15.76
CA GLU A 223 11.03 20.06 -15.22
C GLU A 223 10.93 20.55 -13.77
N GLY A 224 9.71 20.81 -13.33
CA GLY A 224 9.43 21.10 -11.94
C GLY A 224 8.03 20.68 -11.55
N TYR A 225 7.84 20.46 -10.25
CA TYR A 225 6.53 20.18 -9.70
C TYR A 225 6.32 20.90 -8.38
N TYR A 226 5.04 21.12 -8.07
CA TYR A 226 4.56 21.54 -6.77
C TYR A 226 3.44 20.58 -6.34
N GLN A 227 3.67 19.87 -5.24
CA GLN A 227 2.70 18.96 -4.64
C GLN A 227 1.81 19.72 -3.66
N TYR A 228 0.50 19.55 -3.81
CA TYR A 228 -0.51 20.13 -2.93
C TYR A 228 -1.24 19.07 -2.09
N GLU A 229 -0.79 17.83 -2.18
CA GLU A 229 -1.27 16.67 -1.45
C GLU A 229 -0.07 15.86 -0.97
N TRP A 230 -0.21 15.27 0.21
CA TRP A 230 0.79 14.41 0.82
C TRP A 230 0.11 13.13 1.30
N ASP A 231 0.68 12.00 0.94
CA ASP A 231 0.33 10.71 1.53
C ASP A 231 1.55 10.01 2.14
N PRO A 232 1.37 9.25 3.23
CA PRO A 232 2.40 8.36 3.75
C PRO A 232 2.61 7.16 2.82
N VAL A 233 3.68 6.42 3.06
CA VAL A 233 3.80 5.05 2.54
C VAL A 233 2.68 4.19 3.15
N ARG A 234 1.91 3.49 2.31
CA ARG A 234 0.92 2.52 2.77
C ARG A 234 1.63 1.22 3.16
N THR A 235 1.76 0.96 4.46
CA THR A 235 2.38 -0.25 5.00
C THR A 235 1.38 -1.41 5.06
N PRO A 236 1.84 -2.66 5.15
CA PRO A 236 0.96 -3.78 5.53
C PRO A 236 0.09 -3.41 6.75
N PRO A 237 -1.25 -3.62 6.70
CA PRO A 237 -2.11 -3.39 7.85
C PRO A 237 -1.92 -4.47 8.91
N LEU A 238 -2.25 -4.14 10.16
CA LEU A 238 -2.02 -5.00 11.31
C LEU A 238 -2.70 -6.37 11.14
N GLY A 239 -1.97 -7.44 11.46
CA GLY A 239 -2.47 -8.81 11.36
C GLY A 239 -2.71 -9.35 9.94
N TRP A 240 -2.40 -8.60 8.88
CA TRP A 240 -2.37 -9.15 7.52
C TRP A 240 -1.14 -10.05 7.32
N PHE A 241 -1.19 -10.95 6.33
CA PHE A 241 -0.19 -12.01 6.12
C PHE A 241 1.25 -11.50 5.99
N PHE A 242 1.45 -10.33 5.38
CA PHE A 242 2.77 -9.71 5.23
C PHE A 242 3.04 -8.60 6.25
N SER A 243 2.21 -8.47 7.29
CA SER A 243 2.50 -7.57 8.39
C SER A 243 3.60 -8.15 9.26
N ASP A 244 4.68 -7.40 9.41
CA ASP A 244 5.80 -7.67 10.32
C ASP A 244 5.78 -6.76 11.54
N ASN A 245 4.67 -6.05 11.75
CA ASN A 245 4.51 -5.06 12.80
C ASN A 245 3.05 -5.03 13.26
N ASP A 246 2.83 -5.09 14.57
CA ASP A 246 1.50 -5.07 15.21
C ASP A 246 1.21 -3.71 15.88
N THR A 247 2.15 -2.76 15.78
CA THR A 247 2.03 -1.40 16.31
C THR A 247 1.68 -0.38 15.23
N ILE A 248 2.17 -0.50 14.00
CA ILE A 248 1.88 0.42 12.91
C ILE A 248 1.45 -0.34 11.66
N GLY A 249 0.28 0.00 11.14
CA GLY A 249 -0.22 -0.49 9.85
C GLY A 249 -0.83 0.64 9.03
N ALA A 250 -1.24 0.34 7.80
CA ALA A 250 -2.04 1.29 7.01
C ALA A 250 -3.37 1.63 7.68
N ASP A 251 -3.90 0.71 8.49
CA ASP A 251 -5.10 0.90 9.32
C ASP A 251 -4.84 1.71 10.60
N GLY A 252 -3.60 2.18 10.81
CA GLY A 252 -3.25 3.20 11.79
C GLY A 252 -2.28 2.71 12.87
N LEU A 253 -2.36 3.37 14.03
CA LEU A 253 -1.51 3.10 15.18
C LEU A 253 -2.24 2.12 16.13
N GLY A 254 -1.71 0.91 16.23
CA GLY A 254 -2.10 -0.10 17.19
C GLY A 254 -1.52 0.16 18.58
N ALA A 255 -1.33 -0.91 19.34
CA ALA A 255 -0.67 -0.86 20.64
C ALA A 255 0.69 -1.54 20.57
N ALA A 256 1.58 -1.17 21.49
CA ALA A 256 2.84 -1.86 21.68
C ALA A 256 2.80 -2.64 22.99
N MET A 257 3.11 -3.92 22.94
CA MET A 257 3.29 -4.80 24.09
C MET A 257 4.70 -4.65 24.65
N ALA A 258 4.77 -4.37 25.95
CA ALA A 258 5.98 -4.48 26.76
C ALA A 258 6.05 -5.87 27.41
N GLY A 259 7.21 -6.23 27.97
CA GLY A 259 7.37 -7.51 28.68
C GLY A 259 8.02 -8.64 27.86
N SER A 260 8.68 -8.29 26.75
CA SER A 260 9.58 -9.18 26.00
C SER A 260 8.91 -10.47 25.51
N GLY A 261 7.65 -10.39 25.08
CA GLY A 261 6.88 -11.53 24.58
C GLY A 261 6.48 -12.56 25.66
N LEU A 262 6.71 -12.27 26.95
CA LEU A 262 6.42 -13.18 28.05
C LEU A 262 4.96 -13.17 28.53
N PHE A 263 4.19 -12.18 28.08
CA PHE A 263 2.77 -12.03 28.37
C PHE A 263 2.01 -12.04 27.06
N SER A 264 0.83 -12.66 27.06
CA SER A 264 -0.06 -12.64 25.90
C SER A 264 -0.56 -11.22 25.67
N ASP A 265 -0.52 -10.79 24.42
CA ASP A 265 -1.12 -9.54 23.92
C ASP A 265 -2.66 -9.53 24.01
N LEU A 266 -3.26 -10.69 24.31
CA LEU A 266 -4.67 -10.84 24.63
C LEU A 266 -4.96 -10.74 26.14
N GLY A 267 -3.94 -10.69 27.01
CA GLY A 267 -4.15 -10.54 28.45
C GLY A 267 -4.78 -11.76 29.15
N THR A 268 -4.65 -12.96 28.57
CA THR A 268 -5.36 -14.18 29.02
C THR A 268 -4.53 -15.10 29.91
N ASP A 269 -3.22 -14.85 30.04
CA ASP A 269 -2.24 -15.79 30.60
C ASP A 269 -1.65 -15.37 31.96
N LEU A 270 -2.15 -14.29 32.56
CA LEU A 270 -1.58 -13.69 33.78
C LEU A 270 -1.54 -14.66 34.97
N ASP A 271 -2.63 -15.40 35.21
CA ASP A 271 -2.67 -16.38 36.30
C ASP A 271 -1.61 -17.48 36.11
N ALA A 272 -1.45 -17.97 34.88
CA ALA A 272 -0.46 -18.99 34.56
C ALA A 272 0.96 -18.44 34.72
N PHE A 273 1.21 -17.22 34.24
CA PHE A 273 2.51 -16.56 34.34
C PHE A 273 2.95 -16.36 35.80
N PHE A 274 2.06 -15.81 36.65
CA PHE A 274 2.35 -15.57 38.06
C PHE A 274 2.17 -16.80 38.96
N ARG A 275 1.82 -17.97 38.39
CA ARG A 275 1.57 -19.23 39.11
C ARG A 275 0.47 -19.13 40.17
N LEU A 276 -0.60 -18.44 39.82
CA LEU A 276 -1.78 -18.23 40.67
C LEU A 276 -2.88 -19.25 40.33
N PRO A 277 -3.81 -19.51 41.27
CA PRO A 277 -5.03 -20.24 40.95
C PRO A 277 -5.81 -19.56 39.81
N THR A 278 -6.42 -20.35 38.92
CA THR A 278 -7.24 -19.83 37.81
C THR A 278 -8.34 -18.89 38.32
N GLY A 279 -8.44 -17.71 37.71
CA GLY A 279 -9.41 -16.67 38.06
C GLY A 279 -8.94 -15.69 39.14
N THR A 280 -7.64 -15.67 39.49
CA THR A 280 -7.12 -14.75 40.53
C THR A 280 -6.96 -13.33 39.99
N LEU A 281 -6.20 -13.18 38.90
CA LEU A 281 -6.07 -11.94 38.13
C LEU A 281 -7.07 -11.93 36.97
N GLY A 282 -7.38 -13.10 36.42
CA GLY A 282 -8.32 -13.22 35.31
C GLY A 282 -7.76 -12.63 34.01
N PHE A 283 -8.65 -11.98 33.24
CA PHE A 283 -8.35 -11.35 31.95
C PHE A 283 -8.08 -9.86 32.12
N ASP A 284 -6.95 -9.39 31.60
CA ASP A 284 -6.60 -7.97 31.53
C ASP A 284 -5.92 -7.66 30.20
N ALA A 285 -6.70 -7.16 29.24
CA ALA A 285 -6.25 -6.81 27.89
C ALA A 285 -5.27 -5.64 27.83
N ASP A 286 -5.14 -4.87 28.93
CA ASP A 286 -4.27 -3.70 29.01
C ASP A 286 -2.96 -4.00 29.76
N PHE A 287 -2.78 -5.23 30.26
CA PHE A 287 -1.57 -5.60 30.98
C PHE A 287 -0.32 -5.47 30.09
N MET A 288 0.62 -4.62 30.50
CA MET A 288 1.85 -4.29 29.76
C MET A 288 1.62 -3.72 28.35
N ARG A 289 0.40 -3.25 28.06
CA ARG A 289 0.04 -2.65 26.78
C ARG A 289 0.28 -1.14 26.82
N ILE A 290 0.99 -0.63 25.83
CA ILE A 290 1.20 0.79 25.58
C ILE A 290 0.25 1.19 24.44
N PRO A 291 -0.86 1.88 24.73
CA PRO A 291 -1.83 2.22 23.70
C PRO A 291 -1.28 3.28 22.74
N GLY A 292 -1.67 3.17 21.47
CA GLY A 292 -1.49 4.24 20.49
C GLY A 292 -2.27 5.49 20.89
N LEU A 293 -1.62 6.65 20.85
CA LEU A 293 -2.26 7.94 21.17
C LEU A 293 -2.86 8.64 19.95
N GLY A 294 -2.44 8.26 18.74
CA GLY A 294 -2.87 8.83 17.47
C GLY A 294 -1.71 9.08 16.51
N THR A 295 -2.05 9.48 15.29
CA THR A 295 -1.10 9.76 14.21
C THR A 295 -1.15 11.23 13.83
N GLU A 296 0.02 11.85 13.62
CA GLU A 296 0.15 13.20 13.10
C GLU A 296 0.71 13.16 11.68
N ASN A 297 -0.07 13.62 10.70
CA ASN A 297 0.33 13.66 9.29
C ASN A 297 1.11 14.92 8.96
N ALA A 298 1.97 14.85 7.94
CA ALA A 298 2.68 16.01 7.45
C ALA A 298 1.75 16.99 6.72
N SER A 299 2.23 18.20 6.45
CA SER A 299 1.47 19.20 5.70
C SER A 299 1.37 18.83 4.22
N ASN A 300 0.20 19.06 3.62
CA ASN A 300 0.00 19.00 2.17
C ASN A 300 0.75 20.09 1.38
N GLN A 301 1.39 21.06 2.05
CA GLN A 301 2.04 22.20 1.41
C GLN A 301 3.56 22.20 1.59
N GLY A 302 4.23 22.99 0.75
CA GLY A 302 5.68 23.19 0.82
C GLY A 302 6.49 22.08 0.17
N GLN A 303 5.86 21.16 -0.57
CA GLN A 303 6.55 20.09 -1.27
C GLN A 303 6.69 20.41 -2.76
N GLY A 304 7.87 20.16 -3.30
CA GLY A 304 8.15 20.48 -4.69
C GLY A 304 9.58 20.16 -5.07
N GLY A 305 9.85 20.25 -6.36
CA GLY A 305 11.19 20.02 -6.87
C GLY A 305 11.39 20.61 -8.24
N VAL A 306 12.66 20.69 -8.63
CA VAL A 306 13.11 21.07 -9.97
C VAL A 306 14.21 20.11 -10.39
N THR A 307 14.17 19.69 -11.66
CA THR A 307 15.24 18.94 -12.29
C THR A 307 15.70 19.61 -13.57
N LEU A 308 17.02 19.63 -13.78
CA LEU A 308 17.65 20.03 -15.04
C LEU A 308 18.32 18.79 -15.64
N GLN A 309 17.94 18.44 -16.87
CA GLN A 309 18.45 17.28 -17.58
C GLN A 309 19.19 17.72 -18.84
N ALA A 310 20.41 17.24 -19.01
CA ALA A 310 21.26 17.51 -20.16
C ALA A 310 21.72 16.20 -20.80
N ILE A 311 21.56 16.08 -22.11
CA ILE A 311 22.21 15.03 -22.91
C ILE A 311 23.51 15.63 -23.47
N LEU A 312 24.61 14.91 -23.37
CA LEU A 312 25.91 15.35 -23.85
C LEU A 312 26.33 14.49 -25.06
N PRO A 313 25.98 14.88 -26.31
CA PRO A 313 26.24 14.04 -27.49
C PRO A 313 27.71 13.68 -27.67
N ARG A 314 28.60 14.62 -27.33
CA ARG A 314 30.07 14.44 -27.42
C ARG A 314 30.63 13.44 -26.41
N LEU A 315 29.86 13.05 -25.40
CA LEU A 315 30.23 12.06 -24.39
C LEU A 315 29.39 10.81 -24.56
N ASN A 316 29.32 10.27 -25.79
CA ASN A 316 28.53 9.07 -26.11
C ASN A 316 27.06 9.20 -25.66
N SER A 317 26.47 10.39 -25.86
CA SER A 317 25.10 10.73 -25.43
C SER A 317 24.83 10.49 -23.94
N THR A 318 25.83 10.71 -23.09
CA THR A 318 25.68 10.63 -21.63
C THR A 318 24.57 11.59 -21.17
N LYS A 319 23.63 11.09 -20.37
CA LYS A 319 22.59 11.88 -19.71
C LYS A 319 23.10 12.30 -18.31
N LEU A 320 23.10 13.59 -18.05
CA LEU A 320 23.32 14.17 -16.72
C LEU A 320 22.03 14.80 -16.24
N ALA A 321 21.71 14.62 -14.96
CA ALA A 321 20.56 15.25 -14.33
C ALA A 321 20.95 15.83 -12.97
N LEU A 322 20.48 17.04 -12.68
CA LEU A 322 20.63 17.71 -11.40
C LEU A 322 19.25 17.93 -10.81
N HIS A 323 19.04 17.45 -9.58
CA HIS A 323 17.74 17.47 -8.91
C HIS A 323 17.81 18.29 -7.62
N PHE A 324 16.78 19.09 -7.38
CA PHE A 324 16.48 19.69 -6.08
C PHE A 324 15.06 19.27 -5.68
N ILE A 325 14.90 18.72 -4.48
CA ILE A 325 13.62 18.25 -3.96
C ILE A 325 13.48 18.71 -2.51
N ASN A 326 12.36 19.36 -2.20
CA ASN A 326 11.90 19.60 -0.84
C ASN A 326 10.65 18.76 -0.59
N TYR A 327 10.65 17.92 0.44
CA TYR A 327 9.58 16.96 0.71
C TYR A 327 9.42 16.74 2.22
N HIS A 328 8.22 16.30 2.63
CA HIS A 328 7.99 15.79 3.97
C HIS A 328 8.20 14.27 3.97
N SER A 329 8.82 13.74 5.03
CA SER A 329 9.02 12.29 5.18
C SER A 329 7.69 11.55 5.00
N ARG A 330 7.70 10.48 4.21
CA ARG A 330 6.55 9.60 3.99
C ARG A 330 6.64 8.31 4.81
N LEU A 331 7.79 8.08 5.44
CA LEU A 331 8.00 6.95 6.32
C LEU A 331 7.32 7.24 7.67
N PRO A 332 6.60 6.26 8.25
CA PRO A 332 6.06 6.40 9.58
C PRO A 332 7.20 6.57 10.59
N LEU A 333 7.05 7.54 11.49
CA LEU A 333 7.97 7.78 12.60
C LEU A 333 7.22 7.56 13.91
N VAL A 334 7.65 6.59 14.70
CA VAL A 334 7.07 6.33 16.02
C VAL A 334 7.74 7.21 17.06
N SER A 335 6.92 7.80 17.92
CA SER A 335 7.38 8.45 19.14
C SER A 335 6.58 7.92 20.33
N ALA A 336 7.23 7.87 21.49
CA ALA A 336 6.59 7.50 22.75
C ALA A 336 6.58 8.71 23.69
N ARG A 337 5.45 8.91 24.38
CA ARG A 337 5.32 9.89 25.46
C ARG A 337 5.39 9.15 26.78
N THR A 338 6.31 9.55 27.66
CA THR A 338 6.34 9.07 29.03
C THR A 338 5.30 9.82 29.86
N ALA A 339 4.70 9.14 30.83
CA ALA A 339 3.79 9.77 31.77
C ALA A 339 4.53 10.89 32.54
N ASP A 340 3.84 11.99 32.82
CA ASP A 340 4.36 12.99 33.76
C ASP A 340 4.24 12.48 35.21
N ALA A 341 4.98 13.10 36.12
CA ALA A 341 4.97 12.69 37.53
C ALA A 341 3.58 12.80 38.17
N ALA A 342 2.68 13.63 37.62
CA ALA A 342 1.33 13.81 38.11
C ALA A 342 0.44 12.61 37.75
N ALA A 343 0.55 12.07 36.53
CA ALA A 343 -0.17 10.88 36.07
C ALA A 343 0.26 9.60 36.80
N VAL A 344 1.52 9.51 37.26
CA VAL A 344 2.00 8.39 38.09
C VAL A 344 1.44 8.44 39.52
N SER A 345 1.03 9.61 39.99
CA SER A 345 0.56 9.84 41.37
C SER A 345 -0.97 9.81 41.54
N ALA A 346 -1.71 9.72 40.45
CA ALA A 346 -3.18 9.69 40.40
C ALA A 346 -3.74 8.27 40.49
#